data_AF-A0AAB0A026-F1
#
_entry.id   AF-A0AAB0A026-F1
#
_cell.length_a   1.000
_cell.length_b   1.000
_cell.length_c   1.000
_cell.angle_alpha   90.00
_cell.angle_beta   90.00
_cell.angle_gamma   90.00
#
_symmetry.space_group_name_H-M   'P 1'
#
loop_
_entity.id
_entity.type
_entity.pdbx_description
1 polymer ?
#
loop_
_entity_poly.entity_id
_entity_poly.type
_entity_poly.pdbx_seq_one_letter_code
_entity_poly.pdbx_strand_id
1 'polypeptide(L)'
;MWQKGISLTSEGCALIYLVDAAGTRTTSDMMNIDLNTDYISPVFYNGTRIGTQFYPEANQIAQSANFWLNDDGTEIFHLNGYRIQQTMDGLVKVARMNNRCNLRTSPTNGSATITTPYIHCTASMGQTSHLFVRREERRMHFDGTSFVVRNAGHSAGFDEGNLLRVY
;
A
#
# COMPACT_ATOMS: atom_id res chain seq x y z
N MET A 1 20.17 9.90 10.26
CA MET A 1 19.09 9.86 11.27
C MET A 1 17.77 9.98 10.51
N TRP A 2 16.98 8.91 10.38
CA TRP A 2 15.69 8.99 9.67
C TRP A 2 14.76 9.94 10.43
N GLN A 3 14.32 11.02 9.77
CA GLN A 3 13.36 11.94 10.35
C GLN A 3 12.08 11.16 10.67
N LYS A 4 11.59 11.27 11.91
CA LYS A 4 10.36 10.59 12.38
C LYS A 4 9.08 11.17 11.76
N GLY A 5 9.17 11.86 10.62
CA GLY A 5 8.11 12.65 9.99
C GLY A 5 7.62 12.09 8.67
N ILE A 6 6.71 12.84 8.04
CA ILE A 6 6.31 12.65 6.65
C ILE A 6 6.74 13.91 5.91
N SER A 7 7.53 13.73 4.86
CA SER A 7 7.89 14.82 3.98
C SER A 7 6.98 14.88 2.77
N LEU A 8 6.56 16.08 2.40
CA LEU A 8 5.70 16.33 1.25
C LEU A 8 6.10 17.62 0.54
N THR A 9 5.85 17.64 -0.75
CA THR A 9 5.91 18.82 -1.61
C THR A 9 4.88 18.65 -2.73
N SER A 10 4.69 19.68 -3.53
CA SER A 10 3.84 19.66 -4.71
C SER A 10 4.56 20.26 -5.91
N GLU A 11 4.07 19.97 -7.11
CA GLU A 11 4.57 20.59 -8.33
C GLU A 11 4.44 22.12 -8.24
N GLY A 12 5.48 22.84 -8.65
CA GLY A 12 5.55 24.30 -8.55
C GLY A 12 5.83 24.86 -7.15
N CYS A 13 5.95 24.00 -6.11
CA CYS A 13 6.36 24.44 -4.78
C CYS A 13 7.89 24.46 -4.64
N ALA A 14 8.44 25.62 -4.25
CA ALA A 14 9.87 25.77 -3.96
C ALA A 14 10.30 25.17 -2.61
N LEU A 15 9.33 24.85 -1.75
CA LEU A 15 9.58 24.38 -0.39
C LEU A 15 9.13 22.94 -0.21
N ILE A 16 9.86 22.22 0.63
CA ILE A 16 9.50 20.91 1.13
C ILE A 16 9.02 21.06 2.57
N TYR A 17 7.93 20.39 2.88
CA TYR A 17 7.30 20.39 4.18
C TYR A 17 7.61 19.08 4.89
N LEU A 18 7.84 19.14 6.20
CA LEU A 18 8.00 18.00 7.10
C LEU A 18 6.95 18.09 8.18
N VAL A 19 6.09 17.08 8.26
CA VAL A 19 5.11 16.91 9.34
C VAL A 19 5.60 15.86 10.31
N ASP A 20 5.91 16.28 11.53
CA ASP A 20 6.29 15.37 12.61
C ASP A 20 5.59 15.66 13.94
N ALA A 21 5.99 14.96 14.99
CA ALA A 21 5.40 15.12 16.32
C ALA A 21 5.63 16.51 16.95
N ALA A 22 6.50 17.36 16.37
CA ALA A 22 6.71 18.75 16.79
C ALA A 22 5.95 19.77 15.93
N GLY A 23 5.26 19.32 14.87
CA GLY A 23 4.48 20.17 13.97
C GLY A 23 4.99 20.16 12.53
N THR A 24 4.60 21.18 11.78
CA THR A 24 4.95 21.36 10.37
C THR A 24 6.13 22.30 10.25
N ARG A 25 7.21 21.87 9.60
CA ARG A 25 8.42 22.67 9.32
C ARG A 25 8.73 22.65 7.84
N THR A 26 9.48 23.65 7.36
CA THR A 26 9.87 23.77 5.96
C THR A 26 11.38 23.71 5.79
N THR A 27 11.81 23.20 4.63
CA THR A 27 13.18 23.34 4.14
C THR A 27 13.15 23.57 2.62
N SER A 28 14.17 24.25 2.11
CA SER A 28 14.46 24.36 0.68
C SER A 28 15.45 23.30 0.19
N ASP A 29 16.00 22.47 1.09
CA ASP A 29 16.92 21.40 0.72
C ASP A 29 16.20 20.36 -0.13
N MET A 30 16.74 20.07 -1.32
CA MET A 30 16.13 19.11 -2.24
C MET A 30 15.96 17.74 -1.57
N MET A 31 14.76 17.18 -1.70
CA MET A 31 14.53 15.75 -1.47
C MET A 31 15.27 14.98 -2.57
N ASN A 32 16.34 14.27 -2.20
CA ASN A 32 16.93 13.26 -3.09
C ASN A 32 16.02 12.02 -3.09
N ILE A 33 14.82 12.14 -3.65
CA ILE A 33 13.99 11.01 -4.05
C ILE A 33 14.27 10.79 -5.53
N ASP A 34 14.96 9.70 -5.84
CA ASP A 34 15.17 9.31 -7.22
C ASP A 34 13.90 8.62 -7.74
N LEU A 35 13.07 9.37 -8.46
CA LEU A 35 11.85 8.85 -9.07
C LEU A 35 12.14 7.81 -10.17
N ASN A 36 13.38 7.68 -10.63
CA ASN A 36 13.79 6.65 -11.60
C ASN A 36 14.27 5.36 -10.93
N THR A 37 14.52 5.39 -9.61
CA THR A 37 14.86 4.18 -8.87
C THR A 37 13.64 3.25 -8.81
N ASP A 38 13.83 2.00 -9.20
CA ASP A 38 12.81 0.96 -9.03
C ASP A 38 12.72 0.54 -7.55
N TYR A 39 11.79 1.15 -6.83
CA TYR A 39 11.44 0.77 -5.47
C TYR A 39 10.45 -0.40 -5.39
N ILE A 40 9.85 -0.79 -6.52
CA ILE A 40 8.83 -1.84 -6.59
C ILE A 40 9.50 -3.21 -6.51
N SER A 41 10.51 -3.45 -7.36
CA SER A 41 11.16 -4.75 -7.45
C SER A 41 11.78 -5.21 -6.12
N PRO A 42 12.50 -4.37 -5.35
CA PRO A 42 12.98 -4.75 -4.03
C PRO A 42 11.86 -5.04 -3.03
N VAL A 43 10.66 -4.46 -3.17
CA VAL A 43 9.55 -4.78 -2.27
C VAL A 43 8.95 -6.15 -2.56
N PHE A 44 8.81 -6.51 -3.84
CA PHE A 44 8.16 -7.77 -4.25
C PHE A 44 9.14 -8.95 -4.41
N TYR A 45 10.39 -8.70 -4.80
CA TYR A 45 11.36 -9.74 -5.13
C TYR A 45 12.46 -9.92 -4.08
N ASN A 46 12.57 -9.04 -3.08
CA ASN A 46 13.55 -9.24 -2.02
C ASN A 46 13.26 -10.53 -1.24
N GLY A 47 14.29 -11.36 -1.10
CA GLY A 47 14.20 -12.68 -0.46
C GLY A 47 13.52 -13.75 -1.31
N THR A 48 13.14 -13.45 -2.56
CA THR A 48 12.65 -14.49 -3.48
C THR A 48 13.77 -15.45 -3.85
N ARG A 49 13.41 -16.73 -3.94
CA ARG A 49 14.30 -17.82 -4.36
C ARG A 49 14.08 -18.08 -5.84
N ILE A 50 15.09 -17.80 -6.66
CA ILE A 50 15.01 -17.89 -8.12
C ILE A 50 16.01 -18.92 -8.63
N GLY A 51 15.58 -19.73 -9.60
CA GLY A 51 16.41 -20.73 -10.28
C GLY A 51 15.88 -22.15 -10.16
N THR A 52 16.36 -23.02 -11.05
CA THR A 52 15.91 -24.41 -11.20
C THR A 52 16.16 -25.26 -9.95
N GLN A 53 17.14 -24.89 -9.13
CA GLN A 53 17.44 -25.54 -7.86
C GLN A 53 16.28 -25.46 -6.84
N PHE A 54 15.36 -24.51 -6.99
CA PHE A 54 14.18 -24.36 -6.13
C PHE A 54 12.92 -25.04 -6.70
N TYR A 55 12.98 -25.61 -7.90
CA TYR A 55 11.84 -26.29 -8.51
C TYR A 55 11.30 -27.46 -7.70
N PRO A 56 12.13 -28.31 -7.05
CA PRO A 56 11.61 -29.39 -6.22
C PRO A 56 10.74 -28.87 -5.06
N GLU A 57 11.16 -27.79 -4.39
CA GLU A 57 10.41 -27.14 -3.31
C GLU A 57 9.09 -26.54 -3.83
N ALA A 58 9.14 -25.82 -4.95
CA ALA A 58 7.95 -25.24 -5.58
C ALA A 58 6.94 -26.32 -6.01
N ASN A 59 7.41 -27.42 -6.57
CA ASN A 59 6.57 -28.55 -6.99
C ASN A 59 5.91 -29.23 -5.79
N GLN A 60 6.64 -29.43 -4.69
CA GLN A 60 6.08 -29.95 -3.45
C GLN A 60 4.97 -29.05 -2.90
N ILE A 61 5.20 -27.72 -2.90
CA ILE A 61 4.20 -26.74 -2.50
C ILE A 61 2.96 -26.83 -3.40
N ALA A 62 3.13 -26.89 -4.71
CA ALA A 62 2.03 -27.01 -5.67
C ALA A 62 1.22 -28.31 -5.50
N GLN A 63 1.89 -29.43 -5.24
CA GLN A 63 1.24 -30.72 -4.98
C GLN A 63 0.43 -30.73 -3.66
N SER A 64 0.82 -29.90 -2.69
CA SER A 64 0.09 -29.74 -1.41
C SER A 64 -1.09 -28.76 -1.49
N ALA A 65 -1.31 -28.13 -2.64
CA ALA A 65 -2.37 -27.16 -2.82
C ALA A 65 -3.75 -27.81 -2.74
N ASN A 66 -4.71 -27.10 -2.15
CA ASN A 66 -6.12 -27.49 -2.18
C ASN A 66 -6.93 -26.44 -2.94
N PHE A 67 -7.88 -26.91 -3.75
CA PHE A 67 -8.79 -26.06 -4.51
C PHE A 67 -10.21 -26.58 -4.39
N TRP A 68 -11.18 -25.66 -4.31
CA TRP A 68 -12.59 -25.98 -4.49
C TRP A 68 -13.37 -24.75 -4.96
N LEU A 69 -14.55 -25.01 -5.50
CA LEU A 69 -15.52 -24.02 -5.96
C LEU A 69 -16.70 -24.03 -4.99
N ASN A 70 -17.08 -22.87 -4.47
CA ASN A 70 -18.30 -22.72 -3.67
C ASN A 70 -19.54 -22.63 -4.59
N ASP A 71 -20.72 -22.86 -4.03
CA ASP A 71 -22.00 -22.80 -4.76
C ASP A 71 -22.29 -21.41 -5.38
N ASP A 72 -21.70 -20.34 -4.83
CA ASP A 72 -21.80 -18.97 -5.33
C ASP A 72 -20.81 -18.66 -6.47
N GLY A 73 -20.08 -19.67 -6.96
CA GLY A 73 -19.06 -19.53 -7.99
C GLY A 73 -17.74 -18.96 -7.48
N THR A 74 -17.56 -18.80 -6.16
CA THR A 74 -16.30 -18.35 -5.57
C THR A 74 -15.27 -19.47 -5.59
N GLU A 75 -14.11 -19.21 -6.19
CA GLU A 75 -12.94 -20.09 -6.18
C GLU A 75 -12.12 -19.89 -4.91
N ILE A 76 -11.72 -20.98 -4.26
CA ILE A 76 -10.85 -20.96 -3.10
C ILE A 76 -9.61 -21.82 -3.35
N PHE A 77 -8.43 -21.24 -3.11
CA PHE A 77 -7.14 -21.95 -3.12
C PHE A 77 -6.48 -21.86 -1.76
N HIS A 78 -6.00 -22.98 -1.23
CA HIS A 78 -5.10 -23.04 -0.10
C HIS A 78 -3.72 -23.51 -0.58
N LEU A 79 -2.70 -22.65 -0.43
CA LEU A 79 -1.33 -22.92 -0.89
C LEU A 79 -0.33 -22.30 0.08
N ASN A 80 0.62 -23.09 0.59
CA ASN A 80 1.74 -22.61 1.40
C ASN A 80 1.33 -21.72 2.61
N GLY A 81 0.22 -22.05 3.28
CA GLY A 81 -0.32 -21.27 4.42
C GLY A 81 -1.04 -19.98 4.04
N TYR A 82 -1.30 -19.76 2.75
CA TYR A 82 -2.16 -18.70 2.23
C TYR A 82 -3.50 -19.26 1.78
N ARG A 83 -4.55 -18.46 2.00
CA ARG A 83 -5.87 -18.62 1.40
C ARG A 83 -6.05 -17.54 0.35
N ILE A 84 -6.31 -17.97 -0.88
CA ILE A 84 -6.66 -17.11 -2.01
C ILE A 84 -8.12 -17.37 -2.30
N GLN A 85 -8.91 -16.31 -2.41
CA GLN A 85 -10.31 -16.35 -2.77
C GLN A 85 -10.54 -15.44 -3.95
N GLN A 86 -11.23 -15.94 -4.98
CA GLN A 86 -11.65 -15.14 -6.12
C GLN A 86 -13.15 -15.31 -6.34
N THR A 87 -13.89 -14.20 -6.29
CA THR A 87 -15.32 -14.17 -6.57
C THR A 87 -15.59 -13.99 -8.07
N MET A 88 -16.81 -14.28 -8.50
CA MET A 88 -17.19 -14.20 -9.93
C MET A 88 -17.04 -12.80 -10.55
N ASP A 89 -17.14 -11.75 -9.75
CA ASP A 89 -16.93 -10.36 -10.18
C ASP A 89 -15.44 -9.97 -10.27
N GLY A 90 -14.53 -10.92 -10.07
CA GLY A 90 -13.09 -10.73 -10.15
C GLY A 90 -12.44 -10.15 -8.88
N LEU A 91 -13.18 -9.99 -7.78
CA LEU A 91 -12.58 -9.61 -6.50
C LEU A 91 -11.70 -10.75 -5.98
N VAL A 92 -10.41 -10.46 -5.82
CA VAL A 92 -9.40 -11.38 -5.27
C VAL A 92 -9.03 -10.94 -3.85
N LYS A 93 -8.99 -11.90 -2.93
CA LYS A 93 -8.49 -11.74 -1.57
C LYS A 93 -7.39 -12.77 -1.33
N VAL A 94 -6.24 -12.32 -0.86
CA VAL A 94 -5.13 -13.17 -0.41
C VAL A 94 -4.90 -12.89 1.06
N ALA A 95 -5.08 -13.90 1.90
CA ALA A 95 -4.82 -13.79 3.32
C ALA A 95 -3.91 -14.92 3.79
N ARG A 96 -2.98 -14.61 4.68
CA ARG A 96 -2.29 -15.67 5.44
C ARG A 96 -3.25 -16.20 6.50
N MET A 97 -3.19 -17.49 6.85
CA MET A 97 -4.12 -18.09 7.83
C MET A 97 -4.15 -17.39 9.21
N ASN A 98 -3.11 -16.64 9.57
CA ASN A 98 -3.06 -15.84 10.79
C ASN A 98 -3.67 -14.42 10.65
N ASN A 99 -4.25 -14.10 9.49
CA ASN A 99 -4.86 -12.81 9.13
C ASN A 99 -3.97 -11.57 9.32
N ARG A 100 -2.65 -11.75 9.53
CA ARG A 100 -1.72 -10.62 9.71
C ARG A 100 -1.39 -9.91 8.41
N CYS A 101 -1.49 -10.60 7.29
CA CYS A 101 -1.30 -10.04 5.96
C CYS A 101 -2.54 -10.34 5.11
N ASN A 102 -3.16 -9.28 4.61
CA ASN A 102 -4.33 -9.33 3.75
C ASN A 102 -4.11 -8.42 2.54
N LEU A 103 -4.26 -8.99 1.35
CA LEU A 103 -4.28 -8.28 0.09
C LEU A 103 -5.67 -8.46 -0.50
N ARG A 104 -6.25 -7.37 -0.99
CA ARG A 104 -7.53 -7.38 -1.68
C ARG A 104 -7.42 -6.52 -2.92
N THR A 105 -7.89 -7.03 -4.06
CA THR A 105 -8.00 -6.25 -5.29
C THR A 105 -9.31 -6.59 -5.98
N SER A 106 -9.99 -5.61 -6.54
CA SER A 106 -11.23 -5.79 -7.28
C SER A 106 -11.17 -4.92 -8.53
N PRO A 107 -10.95 -5.53 -9.71
CA PRO A 107 -10.96 -4.83 -10.99
C PRO A 107 -12.29 -4.10 -11.22
N THR A 108 -13.41 -4.78 -10.98
CA THR A 108 -14.77 -4.25 -11.16
C THR A 108 -15.05 -3.04 -10.27
N ASN A 109 -14.60 -3.07 -9.01
CA ASN A 109 -14.77 -1.94 -8.09
C ASN A 109 -13.63 -0.91 -8.18
N GLY A 110 -12.61 -1.15 -9.01
CA GLY A 110 -11.43 -0.30 -9.12
C GLY A 110 -10.71 -0.08 -7.78
N SER A 111 -10.65 -1.08 -6.90
CA SER A 111 -10.09 -0.93 -5.55
C SER A 111 -9.00 -1.94 -5.22
N ALA A 112 -8.00 -1.48 -4.47
CA ALA A 112 -6.92 -2.28 -3.94
C ALA A 112 -6.72 -1.97 -2.45
N THR A 113 -6.36 -2.99 -1.67
CA THR A 113 -6.08 -2.86 -0.24
C THR A 113 -4.96 -3.80 0.15
N ILE A 114 -4.01 -3.28 0.94
CA ILE A 114 -2.92 -4.02 1.53
C ILE A 114 -2.94 -3.75 3.03
N THR A 115 -3.08 -4.78 3.84
CA THR A 115 -2.99 -4.68 5.30
C THR A 115 -1.94 -5.66 5.78
N THR A 116 -0.94 -5.14 6.47
CA THR A 116 0.11 -5.91 7.15
C THR A 116 0.25 -5.40 8.58
N PRO A 117 1.08 -6.02 9.44
CA PRO A 117 1.34 -5.48 10.77
C PRO A 117 2.01 -4.09 10.76
N TYR A 118 2.61 -3.69 9.63
CA TYR A 118 3.42 -2.47 9.53
C TYR A 118 2.77 -1.37 8.69
N ILE A 119 1.90 -1.74 7.75
CA ILE A 119 1.27 -0.80 6.82
C ILE A 119 -0.17 -1.20 6.53
N HIS A 120 -1.04 -0.20 6.44
CA HIS A 120 -2.38 -0.32 5.90
C HIS A 120 -2.51 0.69 4.75
N CYS A 121 -2.79 0.19 3.55
CA CYS A 121 -2.91 0.99 2.34
C CYS A 121 -4.22 0.65 1.65
N THR A 122 -4.98 1.67 1.24
CA THR A 122 -6.16 1.52 0.38
C THR A 122 -6.04 2.47 -0.80
N ALA A 123 -6.39 1.98 -1.98
CA ALA A 123 -6.52 2.80 -3.17
C ALA A 123 -7.83 2.43 -3.85
N SER A 124 -8.58 3.42 -4.33
CA SER A 124 -9.85 3.21 -5.00
C SER A 124 -10.03 4.26 -6.08
N MET A 125 -10.51 3.81 -7.24
CA MET A 125 -11.10 4.64 -8.29
C MET A 125 -12.61 4.34 -8.44
N GLY A 126 -13.21 3.64 -7.48
CA GLY A 126 -14.63 3.31 -7.46
C GLY A 126 -15.52 4.52 -7.12
N GLN A 127 -16.57 4.31 -6.32
CA GLN A 127 -17.51 5.39 -5.97
C GLN A 127 -16.84 6.61 -5.34
N THR A 128 -15.80 6.38 -4.53
CA THR A 128 -14.95 7.44 -3.98
C THR A 128 -13.50 7.17 -4.40
N SER A 129 -12.94 8.13 -5.14
CA SER A 129 -11.53 8.12 -5.48
C SER A 129 -10.73 8.44 -4.22
N HIS A 130 -9.78 7.58 -3.86
CA HIS A 130 -8.84 7.91 -2.79
C HIS A 130 -7.57 7.08 -2.86
N LEU A 131 -6.53 7.60 -2.25
CA LEU A 131 -5.32 6.89 -1.86
C LEU A 131 -5.07 7.16 -0.38
N PHE A 132 -4.98 6.11 0.41
CA PHE A 132 -4.71 6.18 1.84
C PHE A 132 -3.56 5.27 2.20
N VAL A 133 -2.61 5.77 2.97
CA VAL A 133 -1.50 5.00 3.51
C VAL A 133 -1.34 5.31 4.99
N ARG A 134 -1.30 4.29 5.83
CA ARG A 134 -1.03 4.40 7.26
C ARG A 134 0.09 3.47 7.69
N ARG A 135 1.02 4.02 8.46
CA ARG A 135 2.05 3.30 9.21
C ARG A 135 2.12 3.89 10.61
N GLU A 136 1.69 3.12 11.61
CA GLU A 136 1.60 3.59 13.01
C GLU A 136 0.74 4.87 13.12
N GLU A 137 1.35 5.97 13.57
CA GLU A 137 0.74 7.30 13.70
C GLU A 137 0.85 8.15 12.43
N ARG A 138 1.63 7.70 11.44
CA ARG A 138 1.82 8.38 10.16
C ARG A 138 0.70 7.98 9.21
N ARG A 139 0.06 8.97 8.60
CA ARG A 139 -1.01 8.79 7.62
C ARG A 139 -0.79 9.73 6.45
N MET A 140 -1.08 9.25 5.25
CA MET A 140 -1.23 10.04 4.03
C MET A 140 -2.60 9.72 3.46
N HIS A 141 -3.32 10.74 3.02
CA HIS A 141 -4.62 10.62 2.39
C HIS A 141 -4.70 11.58 1.21
N PHE A 142 -5.14 11.08 0.07
CA PHE A 142 -5.53 11.84 -1.09
C PHE A 142 -6.95 11.42 -1.46
N ASP A 143 -7.86 12.37 -1.64
CA ASP A 143 -9.28 12.11 -1.95
C ASP A 143 -9.65 12.45 -3.41
N GLY A 144 -8.64 12.73 -4.24
CA GLY A 144 -8.84 13.18 -5.62
C GLY A 144 -8.66 14.68 -5.82
N THR A 145 -8.80 15.49 -4.76
CA THR A 145 -8.65 16.96 -4.84
C THR A 145 -7.65 17.50 -3.82
N SER A 146 -7.63 16.95 -2.61
CA SER A 146 -6.77 17.37 -1.51
C SER A 146 -5.80 16.26 -1.12
N PHE A 147 -4.57 16.66 -0.77
CA PHE A 147 -3.53 15.76 -0.28
C PHE A 147 -3.16 16.15 1.14
N VAL A 148 -3.41 15.28 2.12
CA VAL A 148 -3.15 15.54 3.53
C VAL A 148 -2.27 14.45 4.12
N VAL A 149 -1.24 14.88 4.83
CA VAL A 149 -0.46 13.98 5.69
C VAL A 149 -0.70 14.32 7.15
N ARG A 150 -0.61 13.31 8.00
CA ARG A 150 -0.75 13.43 9.44
C ARG A 150 0.33 12.62 10.14
N ASN A 151 0.90 13.19 11.19
CA ASN A 151 1.76 12.46 12.10
C ASN A 151 1.40 12.82 13.53
N ALA A 152 1.00 11.82 14.32
CA ALA A 152 0.47 11.99 15.66
C ALA A 152 -0.69 13.01 15.70
N GLY A 153 -0.50 14.16 16.36
CA GLY A 153 -1.48 15.24 16.49
C GLY A 153 -1.51 16.22 15.32
N HIS A 154 -0.48 16.26 14.49
CA HIS A 154 -0.27 17.33 13.51
C HIS A 154 -0.61 16.88 12.10
N SER A 155 -1.22 17.78 11.33
CA SER A 155 -1.59 17.53 9.94
C SER A 155 -1.26 18.74 9.07
N ALA A 156 -0.74 18.46 7.88
CA ALA A 156 -0.61 19.46 6.84
C ALA A 156 -0.76 18.82 5.47
N GLY A 157 -1.07 19.63 4.48
CA GLY A 157 -1.40 19.15 3.16
C GLY A 157 -1.53 20.26 2.13
N PHE A 158 -1.92 19.89 0.93
CA PHE A 158 -2.31 20.80 -0.14
C PHE A 158 -3.80 20.65 -0.39
N ASP A 159 -4.50 21.78 -0.50
CA ASP A 159 -5.90 21.81 -0.91
C ASP A 159 -6.05 21.70 -2.44
N GLU A 160 -7.29 21.79 -2.91
CA GLU A 160 -7.66 21.78 -4.33
C GLU A 160 -7.00 22.89 -5.17
N GLY A 161 -6.58 23.99 -4.54
CA GLY A 161 -5.87 25.11 -5.17
C GLY A 161 -4.35 24.95 -5.14
N ASN A 162 -3.84 23.78 -4.73
CA ASN A 162 -2.43 23.53 -4.48
C ASN A 162 -1.82 24.46 -3.41
N LEU A 163 -2.65 24.95 -2.48
CA LEU A 163 -2.21 25.81 -1.38
C LEU A 163 -1.96 24.97 -0.13
N LEU A 164 -0.84 25.25 0.55
CA LEU A 164 -0.52 24.61 1.80
C LEU A 164 -1.58 24.94 2.87
N ARG A 165 -2.10 23.90 3.52
CA ARG A 165 -2.95 23.98 4.70
C ARG A 165 -2.30 23.26 5.87
N VAL A 166 -2.38 23.87 7.05
CA VAL A 166 -1.98 23.28 8.33
C VAL A 166 -3.22 23.19 9.20
N TYR A 167 -3.45 22.03 9.82
CA TYR A 167 -4.64 21.71 10.60
C TYR A 167 -4.27 21.33 12.04
#